data_AF-A0A1M6U376-F1
#
_entry.id   AF-A0A1M6U376-F1
#
_cell.length_a   1.000
_cell.length_b   1.000
_cell.length_c   1.000
_cell.angle_alpha   90.00
_cell.angle_beta   90.00
_cell.angle_gamma   90.00
#
_symmetry.space_group_name_H-M   'P 1'
#
loop_
_entity.id
_entity.type
_entity.pdbx_description
1 polymer ?
#
loop_
_entity_poly.entity_id
_entity_poly.type
_entity_poly.pdbx_seq_one_letter_code
_entity_poly.pdbx_strand_id
1 'polypeptide(L)'
;MPFNANTKARMFIKSARICCLCYKPCGTNIEAAHIIAEADGGSNADDNGIPLCFDCHQEIGGYDVRHPKGNKFTDIELKSRRDKVYELVENGVLQAQLVTSQLRTNSNSVHQHNSNIEINTYKPTKEVKVIIELALNQSTRPENIPLKLQLLNEREQAFVIDTLTEKFDNSESLNSLFAIIISENFNEKSLVILEQILRKVTILMDIDLKRDFMCNVPIDILKTTDEGLRIAFFTELIGILEQNQFAEVNKITGCLTKIQESIPEVLVDRYFKALIRMTDSGAWQAQPIAKRILLSLDKELAKRALSQIDKELLIYDYKKDYYPKLIEQHKKNWPKDKKELFDNYLILEKQEFNIKYMMQ
;
A
#
# COMPACT_ATOMS: atom_id res chain seq x y z
N MET A 1 28.16 32.75 -7.56
CA MET A 1 28.86 31.94 -8.57
C MET A 1 28.01 30.70 -8.85
N PRO A 2 28.13 30.03 -10.01
CA PRO A 2 27.38 28.80 -10.24
C PRO A 2 27.95 27.62 -9.44
N PHE A 3 27.08 26.75 -8.91
CA PHE A 3 27.51 25.45 -8.37
C PHE A 3 28.31 24.65 -9.42
N ASN A 4 29.31 23.89 -8.98
CA ASN A 4 30.07 22.98 -9.85
C ASN A 4 29.18 21.86 -10.43
N ALA A 5 29.61 21.27 -11.55
CA ALA A 5 28.83 20.29 -12.30
C ALA A 5 28.41 19.07 -11.46
N ASN A 6 29.33 18.53 -10.64
CA ASN A 6 29.05 17.36 -9.79
C ASN A 6 27.99 17.65 -8.73
N THR A 7 28.02 18.85 -8.16
CA THR A 7 27.04 19.27 -7.13
C THR A 7 25.68 19.48 -7.76
N LYS A 8 25.60 20.15 -8.92
CA LYS A 8 24.37 20.26 -9.70
C LYS A 8 23.77 18.90 -10.08
N ALA A 9 24.62 17.97 -10.54
CA ALA A 9 24.16 16.63 -10.90
C ALA A 9 23.52 15.91 -9.70
N ARG A 10 24.15 15.94 -8.51
CA ARG A 10 23.58 15.34 -7.30
C ARG A 10 22.24 15.96 -6.93
N MET A 11 22.14 17.29 -6.92
CA MET A 11 20.90 17.99 -6.61
C MET A 11 19.76 17.61 -7.57
N PHE A 12 20.04 17.52 -8.87
CA PHE A 12 19.04 17.17 -9.88
C PHE A 12 18.64 15.70 -9.85
N ILE A 13 19.55 14.80 -9.45
CA ILE A 13 19.22 13.39 -9.21
C ILE A 13 18.30 13.29 -8.00
N LYS A 14 18.65 13.93 -6.88
CA LYS A 14 17.83 13.92 -5.65
C LYS A 14 16.44 14.52 -5.85
N SER A 15 16.28 15.53 -6.71
CA SER A 15 14.95 16.08 -7.05
C SER A 15 14.25 15.37 -8.20
N ALA A 16 14.88 14.39 -8.86
CA ALA A 16 14.41 13.84 -10.14
C ALA A 16 14.05 14.94 -11.17
N ARG A 17 14.77 16.06 -11.16
CA ARG A 17 14.49 17.27 -11.98
C ARG A 17 13.07 17.82 -11.82
N ILE A 18 12.50 17.69 -10.63
CA ILE A 18 11.25 18.34 -10.19
C ILE A 18 11.61 19.64 -9.47
N CYS A 19 10.87 20.72 -9.75
CA CYS A 19 11.04 21.99 -9.06
C CYS A 19 10.66 21.85 -7.58
N CYS A 20 11.57 22.19 -6.68
CA CYS A 20 11.35 22.09 -5.24
C CYS A 20 10.34 23.10 -4.68
N LEU A 21 9.94 24.12 -5.46
CA LEU A 21 8.96 25.11 -5.03
C LEU A 21 7.53 24.79 -5.51
N CYS A 22 7.37 24.49 -6.80
CA CYS A 22 6.07 24.31 -7.44
C CYS A 22 5.76 22.88 -7.88
N TYR A 23 6.66 21.91 -7.61
CA TYR A 23 6.51 20.49 -7.96
C TYR A 23 6.39 20.21 -9.48
N LYS A 24 6.68 21.20 -10.32
CA LYS A 24 6.66 21.05 -11.78
C LYS A 24 7.79 20.11 -12.24
N PRO A 25 7.51 19.12 -13.11
CA PRO A 25 8.55 18.32 -13.77
C PRO A 25 9.23 19.17 -14.82
N CYS A 26 10.53 19.38 -14.67
CA CYS A 26 11.23 20.40 -15.46
C CYS A 26 12.18 19.82 -16.50
N GLY A 27 12.61 18.57 -16.34
CA GLY A 27 13.60 17.98 -17.24
C GLY A 27 14.86 18.85 -17.30
N THR A 28 15.23 19.31 -18.50
CA THR A 28 16.37 20.22 -18.69
C THR A 28 16.10 21.66 -18.28
N ASN A 29 14.84 22.07 -18.12
CA ASN A 29 14.43 23.44 -17.79
C ASN A 29 14.45 23.70 -16.28
N ILE A 30 15.54 23.31 -15.62
CA ILE A 30 15.73 23.40 -14.16
C ILE A 30 17.12 23.92 -13.84
N GLU A 31 17.22 24.74 -12.81
CA GLU A 31 18.48 25.30 -12.30
C GLU A 31 18.66 25.01 -10.82
N ALA A 32 19.91 25.00 -10.36
CA ALA A 32 20.24 24.95 -8.94
C ALA A 32 20.49 26.38 -8.47
N ALA A 33 19.57 26.90 -7.67
CA ALA A 33 19.68 28.21 -7.04
C ALA A 33 20.31 28.08 -5.65
N HIS A 34 20.96 29.14 -5.18
CA HIS A 34 21.40 29.22 -3.78
C HIS A 34 20.21 29.62 -2.91
N ILE A 35 20.05 28.94 -1.78
CA ILE A 35 19.05 29.29 -0.76
C ILE A 35 19.46 30.60 -0.09
N ILE A 36 20.71 30.69 0.36
CA ILE A 36 21.36 31.92 0.79
C ILE A 36 22.29 32.36 -0.32
N ALA A 37 22.10 33.57 -0.86
CA ALA A 37 22.95 34.10 -1.91
C ALA A 37 24.41 34.26 -1.42
N GLU A 38 25.39 34.08 -2.31
CA GLU A 38 26.81 34.27 -1.95
C GLU A 38 27.11 35.69 -1.47
N ALA A 39 26.43 36.70 -2.02
CA ALA A 39 26.55 38.08 -1.57
C ALA A 39 26.16 38.26 -0.09
N ASP A 40 25.29 37.38 0.41
CA ASP A 40 24.83 37.33 1.80
C ASP A 40 25.60 36.27 2.64
N GLY A 41 26.72 35.75 2.12
CA GLY A 41 27.57 34.78 2.81
C GLY A 41 27.18 33.31 2.60
N GLY A 42 26.32 33.00 1.63
CA GLY A 42 25.93 31.63 1.30
C GLY A 42 27.06 30.77 0.74
N SER A 43 27.06 29.47 1.10
CA SER A 43 28.07 28.51 0.64
C SER A 43 27.77 27.96 -0.76
N ASN A 44 28.78 27.41 -1.43
CA ASN A 44 28.64 26.64 -2.68
C ASN A 44 28.48 25.13 -2.44
N ALA A 45 28.01 24.73 -1.26
CA ALA A 45 27.82 23.33 -0.90
C ALA A 45 26.39 22.85 -1.24
N ASP A 46 26.23 21.52 -1.31
CA ASP A 46 24.98 20.84 -1.69
C ASP A 46 23.80 21.24 -0.78
N ASP A 47 24.08 21.54 0.49
CA ASP A 47 23.11 21.90 1.52
C ASP A 47 22.54 23.33 1.38
N ASN A 48 23.20 24.19 0.63
CA ASN A 48 22.73 25.54 0.29
C ASN A 48 22.10 25.60 -1.11
N GLY A 49 22.01 24.47 -1.82
CA GLY A 49 21.40 24.41 -3.14
C GLY A 49 19.93 24.00 -3.10
N ILE A 50 19.13 24.55 -4.02
CA ILE A 50 17.74 24.16 -4.27
C ILE A 50 17.44 24.06 -5.79
N PRO A 51 16.99 22.91 -6.30
CA PRO A 51 16.54 22.77 -7.69
C PRO A 51 15.20 23.48 -7.97
N LEU A 52 15.17 24.41 -8.91
CA LEU A 52 13.99 25.20 -9.27
C LEU A 52 13.80 25.32 -10.78
N CYS A 53 12.56 25.43 -11.24
CA CYS A 53 12.29 25.87 -12.62
C CYS A 53 12.70 27.33 -12.79
N PHE A 54 12.89 27.79 -14.02
CA PHE A 54 13.30 29.18 -14.29
C PHE A 54 12.36 30.21 -13.67
N ASP A 55 11.05 29.97 -13.70
CA ASP A 55 10.04 30.87 -13.11
C ASP A 55 10.24 31.01 -11.59
N CYS A 56 10.29 29.88 -10.87
CA CYS A 56 10.49 29.88 -9.43
C CYS A 56 11.88 30.37 -9.03
N HIS A 57 12.90 30.14 -9.86
CA HIS A 57 14.24 30.68 -9.63
C HIS A 57 14.23 32.20 -9.66
N GLN A 58 13.53 32.81 -10.62
CA GLN A 58 13.36 34.27 -10.66
C GLN A 58 12.54 34.78 -9.47
N GLU A 59 11.48 34.05 -9.08
CA GLU A 59 10.59 34.44 -8.00
C GLU A 59 11.30 34.54 -6.64
N ILE A 60 12.15 33.57 -6.28
CA ILE A 60 12.88 33.59 -5.00
C ILE A 60 13.89 34.72 -4.92
N GLY A 61 14.42 35.19 -6.06
CA GLY A 61 15.35 36.32 -6.14
C GLY A 61 14.67 37.68 -6.33
N GLY A 62 13.36 37.70 -6.60
CA GLY A 62 12.63 38.90 -7.05
C GLY A 62 12.12 39.81 -5.92
N TYR A 63 12.31 39.46 -4.65
CA TYR A 63 11.79 40.24 -3.54
C TYR A 63 12.56 41.56 -3.34
N ASP A 64 11.90 42.70 -3.55
CA ASP A 64 12.44 44.03 -3.29
C ASP A 64 12.15 44.48 -1.85
N VAL A 65 13.20 44.57 -1.03
CA VAL A 65 13.11 45.05 0.37
C VAL A 65 12.64 46.51 0.44
N ARG A 66 12.85 47.31 -0.61
CA ARG A 66 12.42 48.72 -0.68
C ARG A 66 10.95 48.87 -1.05
N HIS A 67 10.35 47.86 -1.69
CA HIS A 67 8.94 47.82 -2.06
C HIS A 67 8.35 46.43 -1.77
N PRO A 68 8.18 46.06 -0.49
CA PRO A 68 7.80 44.71 -0.10
C PRO A 68 6.39 44.39 -0.63
N LYS A 69 6.31 43.47 -1.58
CA LYS A 69 5.06 42.88 -2.07
C LYS A 69 5.05 41.39 -1.77
N GLY A 70 4.02 40.94 -1.06
CA GLY A 70 3.94 39.57 -0.57
C GLY A 70 4.96 39.28 0.54
N ASN A 71 5.16 37.99 0.81
CA ASN A 71 6.11 37.51 1.81
C ASN A 71 7.38 36.99 1.13
N LYS A 72 8.55 37.36 1.66
CA LYS A 72 9.84 36.83 1.20
C LYS A 72 9.94 35.36 1.60
N PHE A 73 10.39 34.51 0.68
CA PHE A 73 10.77 33.13 1.02
C PHE A 73 11.92 33.13 2.03
N THR A 74 11.78 32.36 3.10
CA THR A 74 12.81 32.22 4.12
C THR A 74 13.72 31.03 3.81
N ASP A 75 14.97 31.09 4.27
CA ASP A 75 15.93 30.00 4.07
C ASP A 75 15.43 28.68 4.65
N ILE A 76 14.72 28.75 5.79
CA ILE A 76 14.11 27.60 6.48
C ILE A 76 13.00 27.00 5.60
N GLU A 77 12.15 27.83 5.01
CA GLU A 77 11.10 27.38 4.10
C GLU A 77 11.69 26.70 2.86
N LEU A 78 12.67 27.33 2.22
CA LEU A 78 13.31 26.79 1.02
C LEU A 78 14.01 25.46 1.30
N LYS A 79 14.73 25.33 2.42
CA LYS A 79 15.33 24.05 2.85
C LYS A 79 14.27 22.99 3.07
N SER A 80 13.22 23.32 3.83
CA SER A 80 12.14 22.37 4.16
C SER A 80 11.42 21.88 2.91
N ARG A 81 11.14 22.77 1.95
CA ARG A 81 10.50 22.40 0.67
C ARG A 81 11.40 21.50 -0.17
N ARG A 82 12.70 21.83 -0.28
CA ARG A 82 13.68 20.98 -0.98
C ARG A 82 13.73 19.59 -0.36
N ASP A 83 13.91 19.52 0.95
CA ASP A 83 14.06 18.25 1.66
C ASP A 83 12.80 17.40 1.52
N LYS A 84 11.61 18.03 1.52
CA LYS A 84 10.36 17.33 1.24
C LYS A 84 10.31 16.73 -0.16
N VAL A 85 10.78 17.44 -1.19
CA VAL A 85 10.85 16.87 -2.55
C VAL A 85 11.83 15.71 -2.61
N TYR A 86 12.99 15.82 -1.97
CA TYR A 86 13.96 14.73 -1.92
C TYR A 86 13.38 13.47 -1.27
N GLU A 87 12.71 13.64 -0.12
CA GLU A 87 12.01 12.54 0.56
C GLU A 87 10.94 11.89 -0.34
N LEU A 88 10.14 12.71 -1.04
CA LEU A 88 9.09 12.22 -1.93
C LEU A 88 9.64 11.49 -3.18
N VAL A 89 10.81 11.91 -3.68
CA VAL A 89 11.51 11.25 -4.79
C VAL A 89 12.15 9.94 -4.33
N GLU A 90 12.78 9.94 -3.15
CA GLU A 90 13.41 8.75 -2.56
C GLU A 90 12.37 7.67 -2.25
N ASN A 91 11.20 8.06 -1.73
CA ASN A 91 10.09 7.16 -1.44
C ASN A 91 9.26 6.79 -2.69
N GLY A 92 9.64 7.22 -3.89
CA GLY A 92 8.97 6.87 -5.15
C GLY A 92 7.59 7.51 -5.38
N VAL A 93 7.13 8.36 -4.45
CA VAL A 93 5.77 8.94 -4.48
C VAL A 93 5.57 9.85 -5.69
N LEU A 94 6.57 10.69 -6.00
CA LEU A 94 6.47 11.62 -7.13
C LEU A 94 6.57 10.90 -8.48
N GLN A 95 7.38 9.85 -8.60
CA GLN A 95 7.49 9.05 -9.81
C GLN A 95 6.15 8.36 -10.12
N ALA A 96 5.47 7.81 -9.11
CA ALA A 96 4.14 7.22 -9.25
C ALA A 96 3.09 8.25 -9.70
N GLN A 97 3.11 9.46 -9.13
CA GLN A 97 2.22 10.55 -9.54
C GLN A 97 2.51 11.04 -10.96
N LEU A 98 3.78 11.10 -11.37
CA LEU A 98 4.17 11.52 -12.71
C LEU A 98 3.75 10.52 -13.78
N VAL A 99 3.99 9.23 -13.55
CA VAL A 99 3.50 8.16 -14.42
C VAL A 99 1.97 8.24 -14.53
N THR A 100 1.27 8.40 -13.40
CA THR A 100 -0.19 8.56 -13.39
C THR A 100 -0.65 9.80 -14.15
N SER A 101 0.06 10.93 -14.01
CA SER A 101 -0.26 12.18 -14.70
C SER A 101 0.02 12.11 -16.21
N GLN A 102 1.06 11.38 -16.62
CA GLN A 102 1.38 11.10 -18.03
C GLN A 102 0.33 10.18 -18.66
N LEU A 103 -0.14 9.17 -17.93
CA LEU A 103 -1.26 8.33 -18.36
C LEU A 103 -2.55 9.16 -18.54
N ARG A 104 -2.83 10.11 -17.62
CA ARG A 104 -3.99 11.02 -17.71
C ARG A 104 -3.86 12.06 -18.81
N THR A 105 -2.67 12.61 -19.05
CA THR A 105 -2.45 13.61 -20.11
C THR A 105 -2.43 12.96 -21.49
N ASN A 106 -1.89 11.75 -21.63
CA ASN A 106 -2.03 10.93 -22.84
C ASN A 106 -3.48 10.56 -23.15
N SER A 107 -4.35 10.53 -22.13
CA SER A 107 -5.81 10.33 -22.33
C SER A 107 -6.51 11.59 -22.84
N ASN A 108 -5.96 12.78 -22.57
CA ASN A 108 -6.56 14.08 -22.93
C ASN A 108 -5.91 14.76 -24.15
N SER A 109 -4.75 14.30 -24.63
CA SER A 109 -4.05 14.85 -25.81
C SER A 109 -4.35 14.11 -27.12
N VAL A 110 -5.39 13.26 -27.18
CA VAL A 110 -5.85 12.60 -28.42
C VAL A 110 -6.47 13.59 -29.43
N HIS A 111 -6.61 14.87 -29.06
CA HIS A 111 -6.90 15.92 -30.03
C HIS A 111 -5.71 16.87 -30.21
N GLN A 112 -5.12 16.79 -31.40
CA GLN A 112 -4.13 17.71 -31.98
C GLN A 112 -2.66 17.45 -31.60
N HIS A 113 -2.04 16.45 -32.24
CA HIS A 113 -0.98 16.73 -33.22
C HIS A 113 -0.62 15.47 -34.03
N ASN A 114 -0.66 15.63 -35.36
CA ASN A 114 -0.20 14.66 -36.34
C ASN A 114 1.31 14.37 -36.15
N SER A 115 1.63 13.18 -35.71
CA SER A 115 2.82 12.45 -36.15
C SER A 115 2.40 11.01 -36.40
N ASN A 116 2.47 10.59 -37.67
CA ASN A 116 2.20 9.24 -38.14
C ASN A 116 3.20 8.23 -37.56
N ILE A 117 3.07 7.93 -36.28
CA ILE A 117 3.38 6.61 -35.76
C ILE A 117 2.02 5.92 -35.78
N GLU A 118 1.78 5.06 -36.77
CA GLU A 118 0.71 4.09 -36.66
C GLU A 118 1.02 3.24 -35.41
N ILE A 119 0.47 3.66 -34.26
CA ILE A 119 0.30 2.77 -33.13
C ILE A 119 -0.60 1.70 -33.70
N ASN A 120 0.00 0.56 -34.05
CA ASN A 120 -0.66 -0.60 -34.58
C ASN A 120 -1.57 -1.15 -33.48
N THR A 121 -2.71 -0.49 -33.30
CA THR A 121 -3.74 -0.83 -32.33
C THR A 121 -4.19 -2.21 -32.70
N TYR A 122 -3.75 -3.20 -31.90
CA TYR A 122 -4.06 -4.58 -32.19
C TYR A 122 -5.59 -4.71 -32.27
N LYS A 123 -6.08 -5.19 -33.42
CA LYS A 123 -7.50 -5.39 -33.63
C LYS A 123 -7.83 -6.83 -33.22
N PRO A 124 -8.60 -7.04 -32.13
CA PRO A 124 -8.88 -8.39 -31.65
C PRO A 124 -9.70 -9.19 -32.66
N THR A 125 -9.28 -10.45 -32.84
CA THR A 125 -9.98 -11.46 -33.63
C THR A 125 -11.33 -11.81 -33.00
N LYS A 126 -12.18 -12.56 -33.72
CA LYS A 126 -13.50 -12.96 -33.22
C LYS A 126 -13.35 -13.88 -32.01
N GLU A 127 -12.37 -14.77 -32.08
CA GLU A 127 -12.00 -15.75 -31.05
C GLU A 127 -11.56 -15.04 -29.76
N VAL A 128 -10.68 -14.02 -29.87
CA VAL A 128 -10.26 -13.18 -28.75
C VAL A 128 -11.45 -12.52 -28.04
N LYS A 129 -12.37 -11.93 -28.82
CA LYS A 129 -13.58 -11.28 -28.25
C LYS A 129 -14.47 -12.26 -27.51
N VAL A 130 -14.68 -13.45 -28.09
CA VAL A 130 -15.47 -14.52 -27.46
C VAL A 130 -14.83 -14.97 -26.15
N ILE A 131 -13.51 -15.15 -26.11
CA ILE A 131 -12.82 -15.56 -24.86
C ILE A 131 -12.94 -14.47 -23.79
N ILE A 132 -12.77 -13.20 -24.14
CA ILE A 132 -12.96 -12.08 -23.20
C ILE A 132 -14.39 -12.08 -22.65
N GLU A 133 -15.40 -12.20 -23.52
CA GLU A 133 -16.80 -12.23 -23.11
C GLU A 133 -17.10 -13.42 -22.18
N LEU A 134 -16.56 -14.60 -22.48
CA LEU A 134 -16.73 -15.80 -21.64
C LEU A 134 -16.02 -15.69 -20.29
N ALA A 135 -14.90 -14.97 -20.22
CA ALA A 135 -14.16 -14.77 -18.98
C ALA A 135 -14.76 -13.66 -18.11
N LEU A 136 -15.40 -12.65 -18.71
CA LEU A 136 -16.11 -11.58 -18.00
C LEU A 136 -17.53 -11.98 -17.57
N ASN A 137 -18.18 -12.90 -18.29
CA ASN A 137 -19.55 -13.31 -18.04
C ASN A 137 -19.62 -14.69 -17.36
N GLN A 138 -20.62 -14.89 -16.49
CA GLN A 138 -20.84 -16.10 -15.67
C GLN A 138 -21.13 -17.40 -16.45
N SER A 139 -21.06 -17.38 -17.79
CA SER A 139 -21.51 -18.48 -18.65
C SER A 139 -20.49 -19.61 -18.82
N THR A 140 -19.25 -19.43 -18.36
CA THR A 140 -18.20 -20.46 -18.43
C THR A 140 -17.55 -20.71 -17.08
N ARG A 141 -17.21 -21.97 -16.83
CA ARG A 141 -16.38 -22.40 -15.70
C ARG A 141 -14.97 -21.78 -15.79
N PRO A 142 -14.50 -21.00 -14.79
CA PRO A 142 -13.22 -20.29 -14.83
C PRO A 142 -12.02 -21.16 -15.22
N GLU A 143 -12.01 -22.43 -14.79
CA GLU A 143 -10.94 -23.40 -15.07
C GLU A 143 -10.73 -23.70 -16.56
N ASN A 144 -11.71 -23.38 -17.42
CA ASN A 144 -11.60 -23.58 -18.86
C ASN A 144 -10.96 -22.39 -19.59
N ILE A 145 -10.86 -21.23 -18.95
CA ILE A 145 -10.29 -20.02 -19.58
C ILE A 145 -8.81 -20.21 -19.96
N PRO A 146 -7.93 -20.77 -19.10
CA PRO A 146 -6.53 -20.99 -19.47
C PRO A 146 -6.38 -21.90 -20.69
N LEU A 147 -7.18 -22.98 -20.78
CA LEU A 147 -7.17 -23.90 -21.93
C LEU A 147 -7.60 -23.21 -23.23
N LYS A 148 -8.58 -22.30 -23.15
CA LYS A 148 -9.02 -21.51 -24.31
C LYS A 148 -7.97 -20.50 -24.75
N LEU A 149 -7.22 -19.91 -23.82
CA LEU A 149 -6.12 -19.00 -24.15
C LEU A 149 -4.98 -19.71 -24.91
N GLN A 150 -4.72 -20.98 -24.63
CA GLN A 150 -3.69 -21.76 -25.35
C GLN A 150 -4.00 -21.93 -26.85
N LEU A 151 -5.25 -21.73 -27.27
CA LEU A 151 -5.64 -21.77 -28.68
C LEU A 151 -5.22 -20.49 -29.44
N LEU A 152 -4.83 -19.45 -28.71
CA LEU A 152 -4.41 -18.16 -29.25
C LEU A 152 -2.89 -18.05 -29.31
N ASN A 153 -2.38 -17.16 -30.16
CA ASN A 153 -0.95 -16.83 -30.14
C ASN A 153 -0.58 -15.90 -28.96
N GLU A 154 0.70 -15.76 -28.65
CA GLU A 154 1.17 -15.00 -27.48
C GLU A 154 0.69 -13.55 -27.42
N ARG A 155 0.62 -12.86 -28.56
CA ARG A 155 0.14 -11.46 -28.64
C ARG A 155 -1.34 -11.38 -28.28
N GLU A 156 -2.12 -12.34 -28.74
CA GLU A 156 -3.54 -12.43 -28.45
C GLU A 156 -3.81 -12.81 -26.98
N GLN A 157 -3.03 -13.75 -26.44
CA GLN A 157 -3.09 -14.10 -25.02
C GLN A 157 -2.81 -12.88 -24.14
N ALA A 158 -1.75 -12.14 -24.44
CA ALA A 158 -1.41 -10.90 -23.72
C ALA A 158 -2.56 -9.89 -23.79
N PHE A 159 -3.12 -9.66 -24.99
CA PHE A 159 -4.26 -8.76 -25.16
C PHE A 159 -5.49 -9.17 -24.32
N VAL A 160 -5.81 -10.47 -24.27
CA VAL A 160 -6.91 -10.96 -23.43
C VAL A 160 -6.63 -10.71 -21.95
N ILE A 161 -5.44 -11.08 -21.47
CA ILE A 161 -5.05 -10.91 -20.06
C ILE A 161 -5.07 -9.43 -19.65
N ASP A 162 -4.51 -8.55 -20.47
CA ASP A 162 -4.52 -7.10 -20.23
C ASP A 162 -5.96 -6.58 -20.17
N THR A 163 -6.80 -6.99 -21.13
CA THR A 163 -8.21 -6.58 -21.18
C THR A 163 -8.99 -7.08 -19.95
N LEU A 164 -8.77 -8.32 -19.52
CA LEU A 164 -9.43 -8.87 -18.33
C LEU A 164 -8.97 -8.15 -17.07
N THR A 165 -7.68 -7.86 -16.95
CA THR A 165 -7.13 -7.15 -15.81
C THR A 165 -7.64 -5.70 -15.73
N GLU A 166 -7.80 -5.06 -16.89
CA GLU A 166 -8.41 -3.73 -17.00
C GLU A 166 -9.91 -3.74 -16.67
N LYS A 167 -10.65 -4.79 -17.07
CA LYS A 167 -12.12 -4.79 -17.02
C LYS A 167 -12.77 -5.59 -15.90
N PHE A 168 -12.03 -6.42 -15.15
CA PHE A 168 -12.66 -7.18 -14.05
C PHE A 168 -13.29 -6.23 -13.02
N ASP A 169 -14.52 -6.50 -12.63
CA ASP A 169 -15.29 -5.68 -11.69
C ASP A 169 -16.17 -6.52 -10.76
N ASN A 170 -16.10 -7.85 -10.88
CA ASN A 170 -16.91 -8.81 -10.16
C ASN A 170 -16.11 -10.07 -9.82
N SER A 171 -16.70 -10.93 -8.99
CA SER A 171 -16.08 -12.15 -8.48
C SER A 171 -15.75 -13.14 -9.60
N GLU A 172 -16.56 -13.23 -10.65
CA GLU A 172 -16.41 -14.22 -11.72
C GLU A 172 -15.26 -13.88 -12.65
N SER A 173 -15.17 -12.62 -13.09
CA SER A 173 -14.03 -12.12 -13.85
C SER A 173 -12.72 -12.22 -13.06
N LEU A 174 -12.76 -11.99 -11.74
CA LEU A 174 -11.63 -12.20 -10.86
C LEU A 174 -11.22 -13.69 -10.76
N ASN A 175 -12.20 -14.60 -10.65
CA ASN A 175 -11.93 -16.05 -10.62
C ASN A 175 -11.34 -16.55 -11.94
N SER A 176 -11.76 -16.00 -13.09
CA SER A 176 -11.15 -16.28 -14.39
C SER A 176 -9.67 -15.88 -14.41
N LEU A 177 -9.33 -14.72 -13.84
CA LEU A 177 -7.93 -14.29 -13.70
C LEU A 177 -7.13 -15.20 -12.75
N PHE A 178 -7.69 -15.63 -11.63
CA PHE A 178 -7.02 -16.59 -10.74
C PHE A 178 -6.81 -17.95 -11.40
N ALA A 179 -7.76 -18.43 -12.20
CA ALA A 179 -7.58 -19.65 -12.99
C ALA A 179 -6.39 -19.54 -13.96
N ILE A 180 -6.20 -18.36 -14.57
CA ILE A 180 -5.02 -18.08 -15.41
C ILE A 180 -3.73 -18.10 -14.57
N ILE A 181 -3.71 -17.41 -13.43
CA ILE A 181 -2.54 -17.30 -12.53
C ILE A 181 -2.07 -18.68 -12.02
N ILE A 182 -3.00 -19.59 -11.70
CA ILE A 182 -2.68 -20.91 -11.15
C ILE A 182 -2.31 -21.91 -12.27
N SER A 183 -2.63 -21.60 -13.52
CA SER A 183 -2.32 -22.50 -14.64
C SER A 183 -0.82 -22.54 -14.92
N GLU A 184 -0.25 -23.75 -14.99
CA GLU A 184 1.17 -23.97 -15.29
C GLU A 184 1.64 -23.28 -16.59
N ASN A 185 0.72 -23.07 -17.53
CA ASN A 185 0.99 -22.45 -18.82
C ASN A 185 1.32 -20.95 -18.74
N PHE A 186 1.04 -20.30 -17.61
CA PHE A 186 1.20 -18.85 -17.45
C PHE A 186 2.10 -18.47 -16.26
N ASN A 187 2.82 -19.43 -15.68
CA ASN A 187 3.65 -19.24 -14.47
C ASN A 187 4.59 -18.02 -14.53
N GLU A 188 5.20 -17.76 -15.69
CA GLU A 188 6.13 -16.63 -15.86
C GLU A 188 5.44 -15.25 -15.75
N LYS A 189 4.13 -15.19 -15.98
CA LYS A 189 3.33 -13.96 -15.97
C LYS A 189 2.46 -13.84 -14.72
N SER A 190 2.29 -14.92 -13.95
CA SER A 190 1.41 -15.00 -12.78
C SER A 190 1.65 -13.89 -11.76
N LEU A 191 2.92 -13.58 -11.47
CA LEU A 191 3.28 -12.50 -10.52
C LEU A 191 2.80 -11.13 -11.01
N VAL A 192 3.09 -10.79 -12.26
CA VAL A 192 2.73 -9.49 -12.86
C VAL A 192 1.22 -9.31 -12.92
N ILE A 193 0.50 -10.35 -13.32
CA ILE A 193 -0.97 -10.33 -13.36
C ILE A 193 -1.52 -10.14 -11.94
N LEU A 194 -0.99 -10.88 -10.95
CA LEU A 194 -1.44 -10.76 -9.57
C LEU A 194 -1.18 -9.37 -8.98
N GLU A 195 -0.04 -8.74 -9.27
CA GLU A 195 0.26 -7.38 -8.82
C GLU A 195 -0.69 -6.34 -9.43
N GLN A 196 -1.07 -6.50 -10.69
CA GLN A 196 -2.05 -5.63 -11.33
C GLN A 196 -3.44 -5.79 -10.70
N ILE A 197 -3.88 -7.03 -10.41
CA ILE A 197 -5.12 -7.31 -9.69
C ILE A 197 -5.07 -6.70 -8.28
N LEU A 198 -3.99 -6.96 -7.52
CA LEU A 198 -3.80 -6.45 -6.16
C LEU A 198 -3.87 -4.93 -6.14
N ARG A 199 -3.19 -4.25 -7.09
CA ARG A 199 -3.25 -2.79 -7.22
C ARG A 199 -4.67 -2.29 -7.46
N LYS A 200 -5.40 -2.92 -8.39
CA LYS A 200 -6.77 -2.53 -8.71
C LYS A 200 -7.72 -2.78 -7.54
N VAL A 201 -7.67 -3.95 -6.90
CA VAL A 201 -8.48 -4.27 -5.70
C VAL A 201 -8.14 -3.34 -4.53
N THR A 202 -6.89 -2.90 -4.40
CA THR A 202 -6.48 -1.92 -3.38
C THR A 202 -7.07 -0.54 -3.66
N ILE A 203 -7.05 -0.09 -4.92
CA ILE A 203 -7.57 1.22 -5.32
C ILE A 203 -9.11 1.26 -5.27
N LEU A 204 -9.77 0.17 -5.66
CA LEU A 204 -11.22 0.07 -5.64
C LEU A 204 -11.72 -0.04 -4.20
N MET A 205 -12.68 0.79 -3.82
CA MET A 205 -13.29 0.78 -2.49
C MET A 205 -14.41 -0.28 -2.34
N ASP A 206 -14.38 -1.34 -3.15
CA ASP A 206 -15.38 -2.41 -3.12
C ASP A 206 -14.97 -3.51 -2.11
N ILE A 207 -15.75 -3.63 -1.04
CA ILE A 207 -15.50 -4.59 0.03
C ILE A 207 -15.75 -6.05 -0.39
N ASP A 208 -16.70 -6.29 -1.28
CA ASP A 208 -17.04 -7.63 -1.75
C ASP A 208 -15.94 -8.12 -2.70
N LEU A 209 -15.43 -7.25 -3.57
CA LEU A 209 -14.28 -7.58 -4.42
C LEU A 209 -13.01 -7.85 -3.60
N LYS A 210 -12.75 -7.05 -2.55
CA LYS A 210 -11.65 -7.30 -1.59
C LYS A 210 -11.80 -8.65 -0.90
N ARG A 211 -12.99 -8.96 -0.39
CA ARG A 211 -13.30 -10.27 0.20
C ARG A 211 -12.99 -11.39 -0.78
N ASP A 212 -13.48 -11.28 -2.01
CA ASP A 212 -13.35 -12.35 -3.01
C ASP A 212 -11.90 -12.53 -3.47
N PHE A 213 -11.15 -11.44 -3.58
CA PHE A 213 -9.70 -11.50 -3.76
C PHE A 213 -9.04 -12.30 -2.63
N MET A 214 -9.23 -11.90 -1.37
CA MET A 214 -8.61 -12.58 -0.23
C MET A 214 -9.01 -14.05 -0.10
N CYS A 215 -10.25 -14.38 -0.49
CA CYS A 215 -10.75 -15.74 -0.35
C CYS A 215 -10.22 -16.72 -1.40
N ASN A 216 -9.75 -16.22 -2.55
CA ASN A 216 -9.37 -17.04 -3.70
C ASN A 216 -7.93 -16.83 -4.19
N VAL A 217 -7.24 -15.78 -3.72
CA VAL A 217 -5.88 -15.48 -4.16
C VAL A 217 -4.89 -16.61 -3.83
N PRO A 218 -4.01 -17.01 -4.76
CA PRO A 218 -2.93 -17.96 -4.48
C PRO A 218 -1.94 -17.37 -3.46
N ILE A 219 -1.97 -17.86 -2.22
CA ILE A 219 -1.19 -17.31 -1.11
C ILE A 219 0.31 -17.31 -1.40
N ASP A 220 0.83 -18.37 -2.01
CA ASP A 220 2.26 -18.50 -2.32
C ASP A 220 2.76 -17.44 -3.30
N ILE A 221 1.90 -17.03 -4.24
CA ILE A 221 2.22 -15.95 -5.19
C ILE A 221 1.97 -14.59 -4.53
N LEU A 222 0.93 -14.45 -3.69
CA LEU A 222 0.68 -13.21 -2.96
C LEU A 222 1.87 -12.82 -2.09
N LYS A 223 2.50 -13.77 -1.40
CA LYS A 223 3.69 -13.50 -0.55
C LYS A 223 4.86 -12.91 -1.31
N THR A 224 4.99 -13.18 -2.61
CA THR A 224 6.10 -12.73 -3.45
C THR A 224 5.82 -11.43 -4.22
N THR A 225 4.59 -10.90 -4.13
CA THR A 225 4.25 -9.58 -4.68
C THR A 225 5.00 -8.45 -3.98
N ASP A 226 5.15 -7.33 -4.70
CA ASP A 226 5.70 -6.08 -4.19
C ASP A 226 5.20 -5.75 -2.78
N GLU A 227 6.14 -5.51 -1.87
CA GLU A 227 5.83 -5.27 -0.47
C GLU A 227 5.05 -3.97 -0.28
N GLY A 228 5.32 -2.94 -1.08
CA GLY A 228 4.58 -1.67 -1.05
C GLY A 228 3.09 -1.85 -1.38
N LEU A 229 2.78 -2.66 -2.40
CA LEU A 229 1.40 -3.03 -2.73
C LEU A 229 0.72 -3.79 -1.59
N ARG A 230 1.40 -4.76 -0.98
CA ARG A 230 0.87 -5.49 0.18
C ARG A 230 0.65 -4.56 1.37
N ILE A 231 1.58 -3.65 1.66
CA ILE A 231 1.44 -2.67 2.74
C ILE A 231 0.19 -1.84 2.50
N ALA A 232 -0.01 -1.29 1.30
CA ALA A 232 -1.19 -0.49 0.98
C ALA A 232 -2.50 -1.30 1.18
N PHE A 233 -2.56 -2.51 0.63
CA PHE A 233 -3.71 -3.39 0.73
C PHE A 233 -4.05 -3.76 2.19
N PHE A 234 -3.07 -4.28 2.94
CA PHE A 234 -3.30 -4.72 4.32
C PHE A 234 -3.51 -3.56 5.29
N THR A 235 -2.92 -2.39 5.04
CA THR A 235 -3.18 -1.18 5.85
C THR A 235 -4.66 -0.82 5.85
N GLU A 236 -5.30 -0.88 4.68
CA GLU A 236 -6.74 -0.61 4.55
C GLU A 236 -7.57 -1.67 5.28
N LEU A 237 -7.28 -2.95 5.06
CA LEU A 237 -8.01 -4.06 5.67
C LEU A 237 -7.91 -4.06 7.21
N ILE A 238 -6.71 -3.80 7.75
CA ILE A 238 -6.50 -3.65 9.19
C ILE A 238 -7.27 -2.42 9.70
N GLY A 239 -7.29 -1.33 8.93
CA GLY A 239 -8.12 -0.16 9.24
C GLY A 239 -9.62 -0.50 9.35
N ILE A 240 -10.15 -1.37 8.48
CA ILE A 240 -11.54 -1.85 8.57
C ILE A 240 -11.75 -2.62 9.88
N LEU A 241 -10.82 -3.51 10.26
CA LEU A 241 -10.89 -4.23 11.54
C LEU A 241 -10.90 -3.25 12.74
N GLU A 242 -10.08 -2.21 12.69
CA GLU A 242 -9.97 -1.23 13.78
C GLU A 242 -11.22 -0.35 13.95
N GLN A 243 -11.92 -0.06 12.85
CA GLN A 243 -13.13 0.78 12.87
C GLN A 243 -14.36 0.05 13.43
N ASN A 244 -14.28 -1.28 13.62
CA ASN A 244 -15.37 -2.11 14.14
C ASN A 244 -16.70 -1.90 13.36
N GLN A 245 -16.60 -1.60 12.07
CA GLN A 245 -17.77 -1.48 11.19
C GLN A 245 -18.36 -2.88 10.96
N PHE A 246 -19.47 -3.17 11.63
CA PHE A 246 -19.95 -4.54 11.78
C PHE A 246 -20.17 -5.29 10.45
N ALA A 247 -20.67 -4.65 9.40
CA ALA A 247 -20.98 -5.33 8.14
C ALA A 247 -19.70 -5.68 7.36
N GLU A 248 -18.81 -4.72 7.17
CA GLU A 248 -17.55 -4.84 6.44
C GLU A 248 -16.60 -5.80 7.16
N VAL A 249 -16.46 -5.63 8.47
CA VAL A 249 -15.63 -6.50 9.32
C VAL A 249 -16.09 -7.96 9.24
N ASN A 250 -17.40 -8.20 9.32
CA ASN A 250 -17.97 -9.54 9.18
C ASN A 250 -17.66 -10.15 7.80
N LYS A 251 -17.70 -9.34 6.72
CA LYS A 251 -17.39 -9.80 5.36
C LYS A 251 -15.94 -10.25 5.22
N ILE A 252 -14.98 -9.48 5.74
CA ILE A 252 -13.55 -9.70 5.42
C ILE A 252 -12.79 -10.58 6.39
N THR A 253 -13.19 -10.65 7.67
CA THR A 253 -12.37 -11.29 8.73
C THR A 253 -12.07 -12.75 8.40
N GLY A 254 -13.06 -13.49 7.89
CA GLY A 254 -12.88 -14.89 7.48
C GLY A 254 -11.88 -15.08 6.34
N CYS A 255 -11.85 -14.20 5.33
CA CYS A 255 -10.92 -14.32 4.21
C CYS A 255 -9.52 -13.77 4.54
N LEU A 256 -9.42 -12.66 5.27
CA LEU A 256 -8.16 -12.04 5.68
C LEU A 256 -7.24 -13.03 6.41
N THR A 257 -7.85 -13.95 7.15
CA THR A 257 -7.14 -14.90 8.02
C THR A 257 -6.57 -16.08 7.25
N LYS A 258 -7.09 -16.35 6.06
CA LYS A 258 -6.49 -17.27 5.10
C LYS A 258 -5.18 -16.72 4.54
N ILE A 259 -5.08 -15.40 4.40
CA ILE A 259 -3.94 -14.72 3.77
C ILE A 259 -3.03 -14.01 4.78
N GLN A 260 -3.21 -14.28 6.08
CA GLN A 260 -2.49 -13.56 7.15
C GLN A 260 -0.97 -13.73 7.06
N GLU A 261 -0.49 -14.84 6.50
CA GLU A 261 0.94 -15.10 6.29
C GLU A 261 1.56 -14.19 5.21
N SER A 262 0.74 -13.48 4.45
CA SER A 262 1.18 -12.50 3.45
C SER A 262 1.24 -11.08 4.00
N ILE A 263 0.84 -10.85 5.25
CA ILE A 263 0.87 -9.54 5.91
C ILE A 263 2.33 -9.07 6.05
N PRO A 264 2.68 -7.87 5.55
CA PRO A 264 4.01 -7.30 5.73
C PRO A 264 4.40 -7.17 7.20
N GLU A 265 5.68 -7.41 7.49
CA GLU A 265 6.23 -7.45 8.84
C GLU A 265 5.88 -6.19 9.65
N VAL A 266 5.96 -5.02 9.02
CA VAL A 266 5.65 -3.71 9.61
C VAL A 266 4.19 -3.53 10.05
N LEU A 267 3.29 -4.41 9.62
CA LEU A 267 1.85 -4.37 9.93
C LEU A 267 1.39 -5.45 10.92
N VAL A 268 2.23 -6.45 11.23
CA VAL A 268 1.84 -7.63 12.03
C VAL A 268 1.34 -7.24 13.42
N ASP A 269 2.03 -6.33 14.09
CA ASP A 269 1.64 -5.88 15.44
C ASP A 269 0.29 -5.14 15.43
N ARG A 270 0.09 -4.27 14.44
CA ARG A 270 -1.18 -3.55 14.25
C ARG A 270 -2.32 -4.52 13.96
N TYR A 271 -2.08 -5.53 13.12
CA TYR A 271 -3.04 -6.59 12.82
C TYR A 271 -3.45 -7.35 14.08
N PHE A 272 -2.50 -7.81 14.89
CA PHE A 272 -2.84 -8.54 16.11
C PHE A 272 -3.55 -7.67 17.14
N LYS A 273 -3.16 -6.40 17.27
CA LYS A 273 -3.89 -5.45 18.13
C LYS A 273 -5.34 -5.28 17.67
N ALA A 274 -5.59 -5.20 16.36
CA ALA A 274 -6.93 -5.14 15.81
C ALA A 274 -7.73 -6.43 16.07
N LEU A 275 -7.12 -7.61 15.85
CA LEU A 275 -7.75 -8.91 16.14
C LEU A 275 -8.11 -9.08 17.61
N ILE A 276 -7.22 -8.69 18.53
CA ILE A 276 -7.44 -8.81 19.98
C ILE A 276 -8.65 -7.96 20.38
N ARG A 277 -8.71 -6.70 19.94
CA ARG A 277 -9.89 -5.84 20.16
C ARG A 277 -11.16 -6.43 19.55
N MET A 278 -11.04 -7.11 18.41
CA MET A 278 -12.17 -7.76 17.74
C MET A 278 -12.81 -8.86 18.60
N THR A 279 -12.06 -9.46 19.54
CA THR A 279 -12.59 -10.52 20.43
C THR A 279 -13.67 -10.01 21.38
N ASP A 280 -13.74 -8.70 21.59
CA ASP A 280 -14.75 -8.02 22.40
C ASP A 280 -15.74 -7.19 21.58
N SER A 281 -15.68 -7.28 20.25
CA SER A 281 -16.61 -6.60 19.36
C SER A 281 -18.02 -7.20 19.38
N GLY A 282 -19.01 -6.41 18.98
CA GLY A 282 -20.36 -6.86 18.63
C GLY A 282 -20.47 -7.48 17.23
N ALA A 283 -19.35 -7.65 16.51
CA ALA A 283 -19.33 -8.22 15.16
C ALA A 283 -19.53 -9.74 15.24
N TRP A 284 -20.79 -10.19 15.28
CA TRP A 284 -21.15 -11.57 15.60
C TRP A 284 -20.52 -12.65 14.72
N GLN A 285 -20.12 -12.36 13.48
CA GLN A 285 -19.37 -13.31 12.64
C GLN A 285 -17.86 -13.17 12.85
N ALA A 286 -17.34 -11.94 12.89
CA ALA A 286 -15.91 -11.70 13.00
C ALA A 286 -15.34 -12.02 14.40
N GLN A 287 -16.07 -11.72 15.46
CA GLN A 287 -15.67 -11.96 16.84
C GLN A 287 -15.31 -13.44 17.11
N PRO A 288 -16.16 -14.45 16.82
CA PRO A 288 -15.80 -15.85 17.03
C PRO A 288 -14.65 -16.30 16.12
N ILE A 289 -14.53 -15.73 14.93
CA ILE A 289 -13.42 -16.00 14.02
C ILE A 289 -12.10 -15.50 14.63
N ALA A 290 -12.05 -14.23 15.05
CA ALA A 290 -10.88 -13.63 15.70
C ALA A 290 -10.42 -14.43 16.93
N LYS A 291 -11.37 -14.84 17.78
CA LYS A 291 -11.09 -15.70 18.93
C LYS A 291 -10.43 -17.02 18.51
N ARG A 292 -11.00 -17.70 17.51
CA ARG A 292 -10.49 -18.99 17.00
C ARG A 292 -9.06 -18.87 16.47
N ILE A 293 -8.77 -17.82 15.71
CA ILE A 293 -7.45 -17.61 15.09
C ILE A 293 -6.38 -17.37 16.12
N LEU A 294 -6.64 -16.46 17.05
CA LEU A 294 -5.69 -16.15 18.14
C LEU A 294 -5.42 -17.40 19.01
N LEU A 295 -6.41 -18.28 19.19
CA LEU A 295 -6.22 -19.56 19.86
C LEU A 295 -5.46 -20.59 18.99
N SER A 296 -5.49 -20.48 17.67
CA SER A 296 -4.83 -21.43 16.75
C SER A 296 -3.48 -20.93 16.22
N LEU A 297 -2.93 -19.83 16.74
CA LEU A 297 -1.64 -19.30 16.28
C LEU A 297 -0.50 -20.29 16.52
N ASP A 298 0.46 -20.30 15.60
CA ASP A 298 1.75 -20.96 15.83
C ASP A 298 2.56 -20.23 16.93
N LYS A 299 3.70 -20.82 17.29
CA LYS A 299 4.55 -20.32 18.37
C LYS A 299 5.00 -18.86 18.19
N GLU A 300 5.46 -18.49 16.99
CA GLU A 300 6.03 -17.16 16.74
C GLU A 300 4.94 -16.10 16.65
N LEU A 301 3.84 -16.41 15.95
CA LEU A 301 2.68 -15.53 15.87
C LEU A 301 2.00 -15.37 17.23
N ALA A 302 1.88 -16.43 18.02
CA ALA A 302 1.32 -16.37 19.37
C ALA A 302 2.12 -15.44 20.27
N LYS A 303 3.46 -15.53 20.25
CA LYS A 303 4.34 -14.65 21.02
C LYS A 303 4.14 -13.18 20.62
N ARG A 304 4.03 -12.89 19.32
CA ARG A 304 3.76 -11.53 18.83
C ARG A 304 2.39 -11.03 19.26
N ALA A 305 1.34 -11.82 19.07
CA ALA A 305 -0.01 -11.47 19.49
C ALA A 305 -0.09 -11.19 20.99
N LEU A 306 0.50 -12.05 21.83
CA LEU A 306 0.57 -11.86 23.27
C LEU A 306 1.36 -10.60 23.68
N SER A 307 2.33 -10.17 22.88
CA SER A 307 3.07 -8.93 23.14
C SER A 307 2.18 -7.68 23.00
N GLN A 308 1.08 -7.79 22.23
CA GLN A 308 0.10 -6.72 22.05
C GLN A 308 -0.93 -6.64 23.19
N ILE A 309 -0.92 -7.58 24.15
CA ILE A 309 -1.77 -7.54 25.34
C ILE A 309 -1.07 -6.70 26.41
N ASP A 310 -1.67 -5.58 26.79
CA ASP A 310 -1.20 -4.70 27.86
C ASP A 310 -2.08 -4.79 29.11
N LYS A 311 -1.64 -4.12 30.18
CA LYS A 311 -2.32 -4.16 31.47
C LYS A 311 -3.68 -3.46 31.37
N GLU A 312 -3.77 -2.39 30.59
CA GLU A 312 -4.97 -1.60 30.38
C GLU A 312 -6.08 -2.48 29.79
N LEU A 313 -5.78 -3.24 28.73
CA LEU A 313 -6.71 -4.19 28.13
C LEU A 313 -7.23 -5.22 29.17
N LEU A 314 -6.32 -5.84 29.91
CA LEU A 314 -6.67 -6.85 30.91
C LEU A 314 -7.48 -6.30 32.09
N ILE A 315 -7.29 -5.03 32.45
CA ILE A 315 -8.04 -4.35 33.50
C ILE A 315 -9.50 -4.11 33.06
N TYR A 316 -9.70 -3.60 31.84
CA TYR A 316 -11.04 -3.34 31.30
C TYR A 316 -11.81 -4.64 31.05
N ASP A 317 -11.14 -5.66 30.55
CA ASP A 317 -11.74 -6.93 30.13
C ASP A 317 -11.51 -8.08 31.13
N TYR A 318 -11.32 -7.72 32.41
CA TYR A 318 -10.90 -8.66 33.45
C TYR A 318 -11.74 -9.94 33.51
N LYS A 319 -11.06 -11.08 33.38
CA LYS A 319 -11.60 -12.45 33.37
C LYS A 319 -12.79 -12.65 32.43
N LYS A 320 -12.94 -11.86 31.36
CA LYS A 320 -13.79 -12.29 30.24
C LYS A 320 -13.28 -13.65 29.76
N ASP A 321 -14.19 -14.61 29.57
CA ASP A 321 -13.90 -16.04 29.36
C ASP A 321 -12.82 -16.36 28.31
N TYR A 322 -12.53 -15.41 27.42
CA TYR A 322 -11.58 -15.55 26.34
C TYR A 322 -10.12 -15.32 26.75
N TYR A 323 -9.77 -14.22 27.43
CA TYR A 323 -8.37 -13.88 27.71
C TYR A 323 -7.64 -14.91 28.57
N PRO A 324 -8.23 -15.46 29.66
CA PRO A 324 -7.58 -16.53 30.43
C PRO A 324 -7.28 -17.76 29.56
N LYS A 325 -8.20 -18.14 28.65
CA LYS A 325 -7.98 -19.27 27.73
C LYS A 325 -6.84 -19.00 26.76
N LEU A 326 -6.81 -17.81 26.15
CA LEU A 326 -5.75 -17.41 25.23
C LEU A 326 -4.37 -17.42 25.90
N ILE A 327 -4.29 -16.78 27.08
CA ILE A 327 -3.06 -16.65 27.85
C ILE A 327 -2.57 -18.02 28.30
N GLU A 328 -3.43 -18.87 28.88
CA GLU A 328 -3.03 -20.19 29.37
C GLU A 328 -2.66 -21.14 28.21
N GLN A 329 -3.39 -21.11 27.09
CA GLN A 329 -3.10 -21.96 25.93
C GLN A 329 -1.69 -21.71 25.36
N HIS A 330 -1.26 -20.45 25.34
CA HIS A 330 0.04 -20.04 24.78
C HIS A 330 1.10 -19.78 25.86
N LYS A 331 0.97 -20.38 27.05
CA LYS A 331 1.88 -20.20 28.20
C LYS A 331 3.36 -20.38 27.89
N LYS A 332 3.69 -21.35 27.02
CA LYS A 332 5.06 -21.61 26.60
C LYS A 332 5.67 -20.50 25.73
N ASN A 333 4.83 -19.62 25.19
CA ASN A 333 5.17 -18.58 24.22
C ASN A 333 5.06 -17.17 24.79
N TRP A 334 4.85 -17.03 26.11
CA TRP A 334 4.74 -15.72 26.74
C TRP A 334 6.00 -14.85 26.53
N PRO A 335 5.83 -13.56 26.21
CA PRO A 335 6.93 -12.60 26.27
C PRO A 335 7.51 -12.53 27.70
N LYS A 336 8.84 -12.44 27.81
CA LYS A 336 9.54 -12.50 29.11
C LYS A 336 9.08 -11.37 30.05
N ASP A 337 8.90 -10.18 29.50
CA ASP A 337 8.44 -8.97 30.17
C ASP A 337 6.95 -9.02 30.58
N LYS A 338 6.17 -9.93 29.99
CA LYS A 338 4.73 -10.09 30.28
C LYS A 338 4.43 -11.25 31.24
N LYS A 339 5.43 -12.05 31.60
CA LYS A 339 5.23 -13.26 32.41
C LYS A 339 4.55 -12.96 33.75
N GLU A 340 5.04 -11.98 34.49
CA GLU A 340 4.45 -11.59 35.77
C GLU A 340 3.01 -11.05 35.61
N LEU A 341 2.77 -10.26 34.56
CA LEU A 341 1.44 -9.74 34.24
C LEU A 341 0.44 -10.88 34.03
N PHE A 342 0.81 -11.85 33.19
CA PHE A 342 -0.04 -12.98 32.86
C PHE A 342 -0.23 -13.97 34.01
N ASP A 343 0.82 -14.28 34.77
CA ASP A 343 0.69 -15.10 35.99
C ASP A 343 -0.28 -14.44 36.98
N ASN A 344 -0.14 -13.14 37.22
CA ASN A 344 -1.04 -12.41 38.12
C ASN A 344 -2.47 -12.33 37.58
N TYR A 345 -2.66 -12.17 36.27
CA TYR A 345 -4.00 -12.14 35.66
C TYR A 345 -4.75 -13.47 35.82
N LEU A 346 -4.02 -14.59 35.78
CA LEU A 346 -4.61 -15.93 35.93
C LEU A 346 -4.90 -16.29 37.39
N ILE A 347 -4.11 -15.78 38.34
CA ILE A 347 -4.16 -16.21 39.75
C ILE A 347 -4.95 -15.24 40.63
N LEU A 348 -4.77 -13.93 40.46
CA LEU A 348 -5.33 -12.94 41.39
C LEU A 348 -6.86 -12.81 41.25
N GLU A 349 -7.49 -12.21 42.25
CA GLU A 349 -8.85 -11.70 42.13
C GLU A 349 -8.89 -10.32 41.46
N LYS A 350 -10.05 -9.95 40.90
CA LYS A 350 -10.20 -8.70 40.13
C LYS A 350 -9.72 -7.47 40.87
N GLN A 351 -10.09 -7.37 42.15
CA GLN A 351 -9.73 -6.24 42.98
C GLN A 351 -8.22 -6.17 43.22
N GLU A 352 -7.58 -7.31 43.48
CA GLU A 352 -6.12 -7.40 43.71
C GLU A 352 -5.33 -7.07 42.44
N PHE A 353 -5.75 -7.62 41.30
CA PHE A 353 -5.15 -7.33 40.00
C PHE A 353 -5.25 -5.83 39.67
N ASN A 354 -6.44 -5.24 39.83
CA ASN A 354 -6.66 -3.83 39.56
C ASN A 354 -5.84 -2.93 40.51
N ILE A 355 -5.76 -3.24 41.81
CA ILE A 355 -4.92 -2.48 42.74
C ILE A 355 -3.45 -2.50 42.30
N LYS A 356 -2.94 -3.68 41.90
CA LYS A 356 -1.55 -3.84 41.48
C LYS A 356 -1.21 -3.06 40.21
N TYR A 357 -2.11 -3.03 39.22
CA TYR A 357 -1.79 -2.52 37.88
C TYR A 357 -2.49 -1.21 37.48
N MET A 358 -3.52 -0.73 38.18
CA MET A 358 -4.10 0.61 37.94
C MET A 358 -3.32 1.74 38.63
N MET A 359 -2.60 1.46 39.71
CA MET A 359 -1.89 2.48 40.50
C MET A 359 -0.42 2.70 40.06
N GLN A 360 0.01 2.01 39.01
CA GLN A 360 1.34 2.11 38.37
C GLN A 360 1.17 2.59 36.94
#